data_AF-A0A7C5J706-F1
#
_entry.id   AF-A0A7C5J706-F1
#
_cell.length_a   1.000
_cell.length_b   1.000
_cell.length_c   1.000
_cell.angle_alpha   90.00
_cell.angle_beta   90.00
_cell.angle_gamma   90.00
#
_symmetry.space_group_name_H-M   'P 1'
#
loop_
_entity.id
_entity.type
_entity.pdbx_description
1 polymer ?
#
loop_
_entity_poly.entity_id
_entity_poly.type
_entity_poly.pdbx_seq_one_letter_code
_entity_poly.pdbx_strand_id
1 'polypeptide(L)'
;MILRDPVHGLVAFEGEAERVVMALLATREVQRLRRVRQLGLTALVFPGAEHSRFAHAIGAAHVMVRLQEHLRAHADKLPPEQRIDAEAARDSIAAALLHDLGHGPFSHLFEHVV
;
A
#
# COMPACT_ATOMS: atom_id res chain seq x y z
N MET A 1 14.14 -4.59 1.20
CA MET A 1 13.54 -4.98 -0.10
C MET A 1 13.48 -3.75 -1.01
N ILE A 2 13.91 -3.86 -2.27
CA ILE A 2 13.90 -2.74 -3.22
C ILE A 2 13.05 -3.11 -4.44
N LEU A 3 12.16 -2.20 -4.84
CA LEU A 3 11.28 -2.31 -6.00
C LEU A 3 11.40 -1.05 -6.85
N ARG A 4 11.24 -1.19 -8.17
CA ARG A 4 11.14 -0.06 -9.09
C ARG A 4 9.67 0.20 -9.39
N ASP A 5 9.22 1.39 -9.04
CA ASP A 5 7.85 1.85 -9.20
C ASP A 5 7.83 3.07 -10.15
N PRO A 6 6.92 3.13 -11.14
CA PRO A 6 6.89 4.24 -12.10
C PRO A 6 6.41 5.56 -11.50
N VAL A 7 5.75 5.56 -10.35
CA VAL A 7 5.23 6.76 -9.67
C VAL A 7 6.23 7.27 -8.62
N HIS A 8 6.76 6.35 -7.81
CA HIS A 8 7.63 6.68 -6.67
C HIS A 8 9.13 6.50 -6.95
N GLY A 9 9.50 5.97 -8.11
CA GLY A 9 10.90 5.69 -8.46
C GLY A 9 11.42 4.43 -7.76
N LEU A 10 12.41 4.57 -6.89
CA LEU A 10 12.87 3.45 -6.07
C LEU A 10 12.08 3.41 -4.78
N VAL A 11 11.33 2.32 -4.60
CA VAL A 11 10.63 2.01 -3.36
C VAL A 11 11.50 1.03 -2.57
N ALA A 12 11.96 1.46 -1.41
CA ALA A 12 12.69 0.62 -0.47
C ALA A 12 11.91 0.48 0.83
N PHE A 13 11.88 -0.74 1.36
CA PHE A 13 11.45 -1.03 2.72
C PHE A 13 12.62 -1.63 3.47
N GLU A 14 12.84 -1.16 4.70
CA GLU A 14 13.97 -1.56 5.56
C GLU A 14 13.47 -1.85 6.98
N GLY A 15 14.25 -2.60 7.76
CA GLY A 15 13.98 -2.84 9.17
C GLY A 15 12.63 -3.51 9.42
N GLU A 16 11.80 -2.92 10.30
CA GLU A 16 10.47 -3.45 10.63
C GLU A 16 9.50 -3.36 9.44
N ALA A 17 9.57 -2.28 8.65
CA ALA A 17 8.71 -2.11 7.48
C ALA A 17 8.95 -3.23 6.46
N GLU A 18 10.20 -3.63 6.24
CA GLU A 18 10.53 -4.76 5.38
C GLU A 18 9.92 -6.07 5.88
N ARG A 19 10.03 -6.35 7.18
CA ARG A 19 9.48 -7.58 7.78
C ARG A 19 7.97 -7.68 7.56
N VAL A 20 7.23 -6.62 7.88
CA VAL A 20 5.77 -6.57 7.71
C VAL A 20 5.39 -6.76 6.25
N VAL A 21 5.98 -5.96 5.36
CA VAL A 21 5.64 -6.00 3.94
C VAL A 21 5.97 -7.35 3.34
N MET A 22 7.15 -7.93 3.62
CA MET A 22 7.54 -9.24 3.09
C MET A 22 6.63 -10.36 3.60
N ALA A 23 6.26 -10.34 4.89
CA ALA A 23 5.36 -11.33 5.46
C ALA A 23 3.98 -11.29 4.78
N LEU A 24 3.43 -10.10 4.55
CA LEU A 24 2.14 -9.93 3.88
C LEU A 24 2.22 -10.26 2.38
N LEU A 25 3.31 -9.87 1.70
CA LEU A 25 3.54 -10.20 0.29
C LEU A 25 3.70 -11.71 0.06
N ALA A 26 4.13 -12.48 1.06
CA ALA A 26 4.22 -13.93 0.97
C ALA A 26 2.84 -14.64 0.97
N THR A 27 1.74 -13.90 1.18
CA THR A 27 0.39 -14.46 1.22
C THR A 27 -0.27 -14.49 -0.16
N ARG A 28 -1.10 -15.51 -0.42
CA ARG A 28 -1.86 -15.61 -1.69
C ARG A 28 -2.91 -14.50 -1.81
N GLU A 29 -3.42 -14.02 -0.68
CA GLU A 29 -4.44 -12.99 -0.56
C GLU A 29 -3.90 -11.67 -1.12
N VAL A 30 -2.68 -11.26 -0.75
CA VAL A 30 -2.07 -10.04 -1.30
C VAL A 30 -1.63 -10.25 -2.75
N GLN A 31 -1.05 -11.42 -3.08
CA GLN A 31 -0.66 -11.73 -4.47
C GLN A 31 -1.85 -11.74 -5.45
N ARG A 32 -3.08 -11.97 -4.97
CA ARG A 32 -4.30 -11.86 -5.78
C ARG A 32 -4.46 -10.48 -6.41
N LEU A 33 -4.06 -9.42 -5.72
CA LEU A 33 -4.22 -8.03 -6.20
C LEU A 33 -3.50 -7.76 -7.52
N ARG A 34 -2.53 -8.59 -7.92
CA ARG A 34 -1.86 -8.49 -9.24
C ARG A 34 -2.81 -8.67 -10.41
N ARG A 35 -3.94 -9.37 -10.20
CA ARG A 35 -4.95 -9.66 -11.22
C ARG A 35 -6.14 -8.70 -11.18
N VAL A 36 -6.18 -7.79 -10.21
CA VAL A 36 -7.26 -6.82 -10.06
C VAL A 36 -6.77 -5.48 -10.61
N ARG A 37 -7.33 -5.05 -11.74
CA ARG A 37 -7.02 -3.73 -12.32
C ARG A 37 -7.58 -2.63 -11.43
N GLN A 38 -6.79 -1.60 -11.18
CA GLN A 38 -7.21 -0.46 -10.35
C GLN A 38 -8.49 0.18 -10.89
N LEU A 39 -8.54 0.43 -12.20
CA LEU A 39 -9.63 1.13 -12.86
C LEU A 39 -10.57 0.22 -13.66
N GLY A 40 -10.54 -1.10 -13.41
CA GLY A 40 -11.46 -2.06 -14.03
C GLY A 40 -11.46 -2.01 -15.57
N LEU A 41 -12.63 -1.76 -16.15
CA LEU A 41 -12.84 -1.70 -17.61
C LEU A 41 -12.26 -0.45 -18.28
N THR A 42 -11.83 0.55 -17.51
CA THR A 42 -11.20 1.77 -18.03
C THR A 42 -9.98 1.45 -18.90
N ALA A 43 -9.28 0.36 -18.61
CA ALA A 43 -8.16 -0.14 -19.42
C ALA A 43 -8.54 -0.43 -20.89
N LEU A 44 -9.82 -0.69 -21.19
CA LEU A 44 -10.31 -0.91 -22.56
C LEU A 44 -10.38 0.39 -23.37
N VAL A 45 -10.43 1.54 -22.71
CA VAL A 45 -10.52 2.87 -23.34
C VAL A 45 -9.18 3.61 -23.22
N PHE A 46 -8.49 3.44 -22.10
CA PHE A 46 -7.21 4.09 -21.81
C PHE A 46 -6.11 3.04 -21.66
N PRO A 47 -5.26 2.83 -22.67
CA PRO A 47 -4.25 1.76 -22.65
C PRO A 47 -3.17 1.94 -21.56
N GLY A 48 -3.05 3.14 -20.96
CA GLY A 48 -2.19 3.37 -19.79
C GLY A 48 -2.80 2.95 -18.45
N ALA A 49 -4.10 2.64 -18.40
CA ALA A 49 -4.83 2.29 -17.17
C ALA A 49 -4.72 0.79 -16.82
N GLU A 50 -3.58 0.16 -17.12
CA GLU A 50 -3.31 -1.27 -16.91
C GLU A 50 -2.75 -1.60 -15.51
N HIS A 51 -2.54 -0.59 -14.67
CA HIS A 51 -1.98 -0.79 -13.34
C HIS A 51 -2.92 -1.63 -12.45
N SER A 52 -2.30 -2.52 -11.67
CA SER A 52 -3.01 -3.41 -10.75
C SER A 52 -3.09 -2.80 -9.35
N ARG A 53 -4.07 -3.25 -8.56
CA ARG A 53 -4.19 -2.92 -7.14
C ARG A 53 -2.97 -3.33 -6.34
N PHE A 54 -2.22 -4.34 -6.80
CA PHE A 54 -0.96 -4.73 -6.17
C PHE A 54 0.08 -3.60 -6.23
N ALA A 55 0.26 -2.98 -7.40
CA ALA A 55 1.20 -1.87 -7.54
C ALA A 55 0.78 -0.68 -6.67
N HIS A 56 -0.53 -0.38 -6.66
CA HIS A 56 -1.09 0.65 -5.79
C HIS A 56 -0.85 0.37 -4.30
N ALA A 57 -1.10 -0.86 -3.84
CA ALA A 57 -0.89 -1.26 -2.44
C ALA A 57 0.57 -1.10 -1.99
N ILE A 58 1.54 -1.47 -2.84
CA ILE A 58 2.97 -1.23 -2.58
C ILE A 58 3.26 0.26 -2.45
N GLY A 59 2.72 1.09 -3.36
CA GLY A 59 2.86 2.55 -3.30
C GLY A 59 2.24 3.14 -2.03
N ALA A 60 1.06 2.68 -1.62
CA ALA A 60 0.40 3.10 -0.39
C ALA A 60 1.24 2.77 0.85
N ALA A 61 1.78 1.55 0.95
CA ALA A 61 2.69 1.17 2.03
C ALA A 61 3.97 2.02 2.04
N HIS A 62 4.54 2.34 0.87
CA HIS A 62 5.69 3.23 0.75
C HIS A 62 5.40 4.65 1.26
N VAL A 63 4.26 5.22 0.86
CA VAL A 63 3.81 6.53 1.33
C VAL A 63 3.58 6.52 2.85
N MET A 64 3.04 5.44 3.40
CA MET A 64 2.88 5.29 4.85
C MET A 64 4.23 5.35 5.58
N VAL A 65 5.25 4.63 5.11
CA VAL A 65 6.60 4.70 5.71
C VAL A 65 7.13 6.13 5.70
N ARG A 66 7.01 6.84 4.57
CA ARG A 66 7.44 8.25 4.47
C ARG A 66 6.66 9.17 5.42
N LEU A 67 5.36 8.91 5.61
CA LEU A 67 4.56 9.64 6.59
C LEU A 67 5.07 9.40 8.01
N GLN A 68 5.40 8.15 8.36
CA GLN A 68 5.95 7.83 9.68
C GLN A 68 7.30 8.52 9.92
N GLU A 69 8.19 8.53 8.92
CA GLU A 69 9.46 9.27 8.99
C GLU A 69 9.23 10.75 9.23
N HIS A 70 8.27 11.35 8.51
CA HIS A 70 7.92 12.76 8.68
C HIS A 70 7.37 13.04 10.09
N LEU A 71 6.48 12.19 10.61
CA LEU A 71 5.94 12.32 11.96
C LEU A 71 7.03 12.17 13.04
N ARG A 72 7.94 11.20 12.87
CA ARG A 72 9.09 11.01 13.78
C ARG A 72 10.02 12.21 13.78
N ALA A 73 10.29 12.79 12.61
CA ALA A 73 11.13 13.98 12.47
C ALA A 73 10.53 15.24 13.13
N HIS A 74 9.22 15.23 13.39
CA HIS A 74 8.48 16.34 14.02
C HIS A 74 7.85 15.94 15.36
N ALA A 75 8.33 14.86 15.99
CA ALA A 75 7.74 14.31 17.20
C ALA A 75 7.77 15.29 18.39
N ASP A 76 8.73 16.22 18.40
CA ASP A 76 8.83 17.32 19.37
C ASP A 76 7.65 18.28 19.32
N LYS A 77 7.03 18.44 18.14
CA LYS A 77 5.86 19.30 17.90
C LYS A 77 4.53 18.60 18.14
N LEU A 78 4.56 17.29 18.37
CA LEU A 78 3.37 16.47 18.59
C LEU A 78 3.14 16.24 20.09
N PRO A 79 1.87 16.30 20.55
CA PRO A 79 1.49 15.80 21.87
C PRO A 79 1.97 14.35 22.06
N PRO A 80 2.42 13.94 23.26
CA PRO A 80 2.93 12.59 23.51
C PRO A 80 2.00 11.47 23.02
N GLU A 81 0.70 11.64 23.18
CA GLU A 81 -0.36 10.71 22.77
C GLU A 81 -0.55 10.60 21.25
N GLN A 82 -0.03 11.55 20.47
CA GLN A 82 -0.05 11.54 19.01
C GLN A 82 1.26 11.05 18.39
N ARG A 83 2.26 10.73 19.21
CA ARG A 83 3.54 10.20 18.72
C ARG A 83 3.36 8.74 18.33
N ILE A 84 3.90 8.40 17.17
CA ILE A 84 3.83 7.04 16.66
C ILE A 84 4.78 6.12 17.44
N ASP A 85 4.21 5.15 18.15
CA ASP A 85 4.99 4.09 18.79
C ASP A 85 5.35 2.98 17.79
N ALA A 86 6.02 1.93 18.27
CA ALA A 86 6.45 0.82 17.42
C ALA A 86 5.27 -0.02 16.90
N GLU A 87 4.21 -0.17 17.69
CA GLU A 87 3.04 -0.97 17.32
C GLU A 87 2.21 -0.24 16.26
N ALA A 88 1.87 1.02 16.49
CA ALA A 88 1.18 1.88 15.54
C ALA A 88 1.96 2.01 14.22
N ALA A 89 3.30 2.08 14.28
CA ALA A 89 4.13 2.08 13.08
C ALA A 89 4.01 0.79 12.27
N ARG A 90 4.05 -0.37 12.94
CA ARG A 90 3.90 -1.68 12.28
C ARG A 90 2.50 -1.82 11.67
N ASP A 91 1.47 -1.52 12.46
CA ASP A 91 0.08 -1.76 12.11
C ASP A 91 -0.40 -0.81 11.01
N SER A 92 0.04 0.44 11.00
CA SER A 92 -0.31 1.38 9.92
C SER A 92 0.32 1.01 8.58
N ILE A 93 1.52 0.40 8.53
CA ILE A 93 2.11 -0.15 7.29
C ILE A 93 1.27 -1.32 6.80
N ALA A 94 0.90 -2.23 7.69
CA ALA A 94 0.03 -3.36 7.34
C ALA A 94 -1.32 -2.86 6.82
N ALA A 95 -1.95 -1.90 7.51
CA ALA A 95 -3.20 -1.28 7.10
C ALA A 95 -3.08 -0.64 5.71
N ALA A 96 -2.03 0.13 5.45
CA ALA A 96 -1.80 0.76 4.15
C ALA A 96 -1.64 -0.28 3.02
N LEU A 97 -0.92 -1.38 3.26
CA LEU A 97 -0.74 -2.43 2.27
C LEU A 97 -2.04 -3.22 2.02
N LEU A 98 -2.86 -3.42 3.06
CA LEU A 98 -4.04 -4.28 3.03
C LEU A 98 -5.35 -3.54 2.76
N HIS A 99 -5.36 -2.20 2.73
CA HIS A 99 -6.60 -1.41 2.64
C HIS A 99 -7.48 -1.78 1.43
N ASP A 100 -6.85 -2.21 0.34
CA ASP A 100 -7.49 -2.59 -0.92
C ASP A 100 -7.72 -4.10 -1.09
N LEU A 101 -7.42 -4.91 -0.07
CA LEU A 101 -7.45 -6.37 -0.17
C LEU A 101 -8.84 -6.90 -0.54
N GLY A 102 -9.89 -6.23 -0.07
CA GLY A 102 -11.29 -6.61 -0.27
C GLY A 102 -11.83 -6.39 -1.68
N HIS A 103 -11.12 -5.69 -2.57
CA HIS A 103 -11.67 -5.39 -3.90
C HIS A 103 -11.88 -6.64 -4.76
N GLY A 104 -13.08 -6.73 -5.33
CA GLY A 104 -13.50 -7.78 -6.27
C GLY A 104 -13.01 -7.56 -7.71
N PRO A 105 -13.36 -8.48 -8.63
CA PRO A 105 -13.08 -8.30 -10.06
C PRO A 105 -13.67 -7.00 -10.60
N PHE A 106 -12.93 -6.24 -11.41
CA PHE A 106 -13.34 -4.92 -11.90
C PHE A 106 -13.44 -3.81 -10.84
N SER A 107 -12.86 -4.00 -9.65
CA SER A 107 -12.72 -2.96 -8.63
C SER A 107 -14.09 -2.38 -8.22
N HIS A 108 -14.29 -1.07 -8.31
CA HIS A 108 -15.54 -0.42 -7.89
C HIS A 108 -16.78 -0.88 -8.66
N LEU A 109 -16.63 -1.41 -9.88
CA LEU A 109 -17.76 -2.01 -10.60
C LEU A 109 -18.33 -3.24 -9.87
N PHE A 110 -17.52 -3.92 -9.04
CA PHE A 110 -18.00 -5.03 -8.22
C PHE A 110 -18.80 -4.56 -7.00
N GLU A 111 -18.38 -3.46 -6.38
CA GLU A 111 -19.05 -2.91 -5.19
C GLU A 111 -20.50 -2.50 -5.45
N HIS A 112 -20.81 -2.12 -6.68
CA HIS A 112 -22.18 -1.76 -7.06
C HIS A 112 -23.08 -2.95 -7.38
N VAL A 113 -22.54 -4.17 -7.45
CA VAL A 113 -23.25 -5.39 -7.85
C VAL A 113 -23.56 -6.29 -6.65
N VAL A 114 -22.83 -6.13 -5.54
CA VAL A 114 -22.98 -6.92 -4.30
C VAL A 114 -23.67 -6.10 -3.22
#